data_AF-A0AAT9WLS6-F1
#
_entry.id   AF-A0AAT9WLS6-F1
#
_cell.length_a   1.000
_cell.length_b   1.000
_cell.length_c   1.000
_cell.angle_alpha   90.00
_cell.angle_beta   90.00
_cell.angle_gamma   90.00
#
_symmetry.space_group_name_H-M   'P 1'
#
loop_
_entity.id
_entity.type
_entity.pdbx_description
1 polymer ?
#
loop_
_entity_poly.entity_id
_entity_poly.type
_entity_poly.pdbx_seq_one_letter_code
_entity_poly.pdbx_strand_id
1 'polypeptide(L)'
;MTTPTPAAAAAGTESPEALALKHAFLRGAGIPADAISAELTPELMELVGKLLANSLQGAIEQLALRSLVKQEVHADQTMVLVRNNNPLKFFPDSQTVLTQMLRKKMPGFMEPLEAVADARHDLRGHQLGVVAGASASMRALIERVEPARLEASLPAPGLLDKLAPSRRQAALWQQFVQEYAAIAGESQDQFKTVFGPAFLAAYEQEVARFNDEARNA
;
A
#
# COMPACT_ATOMS: atom_id res chain seq x y z
N MET A 1 -0.19 30.87 -69.26
CA MET A 1 0.61 30.35 -68.12
C MET A 1 0.58 31.39 -67.03
N THR A 2 0.03 31.06 -65.86
CA THR A 2 0.50 31.42 -64.50
C THR A 2 -0.58 30.97 -63.52
N THR A 3 -0.42 29.74 -63.03
CA THR A 3 -1.15 29.24 -61.85
C THR A 3 -0.65 29.99 -60.61
N PRO A 4 -1.53 30.46 -59.71
CA PRO A 4 -1.09 31.06 -58.45
C PRO A 4 -0.49 29.98 -57.55
N THR A 5 0.73 30.23 -57.09
CA THR A 5 1.45 29.44 -56.08
C THR A 5 0.66 29.39 -54.77
N PRO A 6 0.45 28.21 -54.15
CA PRO A 6 -0.16 28.15 -52.83
C PRO A 6 0.79 28.75 -51.81
N ALA A 7 0.29 29.71 -51.03
CA ALA A 7 1.00 30.26 -49.88
C ALA A 7 1.35 29.12 -48.92
N ALA A 8 2.64 28.95 -48.67
CA ALA A 8 3.14 28.04 -47.65
C ALA A 8 2.52 28.43 -46.31
N ALA A 9 1.80 27.49 -45.69
CA ALA A 9 1.34 27.62 -44.32
C ALA A 9 2.57 27.91 -43.45
N ALA A 10 2.56 29.05 -42.77
CA ALA A 10 3.58 29.38 -41.78
C ALA A 10 3.54 28.28 -40.71
N ALA A 11 4.59 27.47 -40.65
CA ALA A 11 4.88 26.64 -39.49
C ALA A 11 4.96 27.58 -38.29
N GLY A 12 3.96 27.52 -37.40
CA GLY A 12 3.89 28.37 -36.23
C GLY A 12 5.04 28.02 -35.31
N THR A 13 6.03 28.90 -35.18
CA THR A 13 7.00 28.86 -34.08
C THR A 13 6.26 28.97 -32.75
N GLU A 14 6.47 28.01 -31.83
CA GLU A 14 5.98 28.09 -30.44
C GLU A 14 6.26 29.47 -29.84
N SER A 15 5.29 30.01 -29.08
CA SER A 15 5.52 31.26 -28.36
C SER A 15 6.59 31.07 -27.28
N PRO A 16 7.40 32.11 -26.95
CA PRO A 16 8.40 32.01 -25.89
C PRO A 16 7.83 31.59 -24.53
N GLU A 17 6.57 31.95 -24.26
CA GLU A 17 5.86 31.56 -23.05
C GLU A 17 5.49 30.07 -23.04
N ALA A 18 4.99 29.53 -24.16
CA ALA A 18 4.70 28.10 -24.29
C ALA A 18 5.96 27.26 -24.10
N LEU A 19 7.08 27.69 -24.68
CA LEU A 19 8.38 27.04 -24.50
C LEU A 19 8.84 27.10 -23.02
N ALA A 20 8.67 28.23 -22.35
CA ALA A 20 9.01 28.36 -20.93
C ALA A 20 8.18 27.41 -20.03
N LEU A 21 6.87 27.30 -20.30
CA LEU A 21 5.97 26.35 -19.62
C LEU A 21 6.38 24.90 -19.88
N LYS A 22 6.68 24.55 -21.14
CA LYS A 22 7.17 23.22 -21.53
C LYS A 22 8.43 22.85 -20.77
N HIS A 23 9.43 23.74 -20.77
CA HIS A 23 10.68 23.50 -20.07
C HIS A 23 10.47 23.39 -18.55
N ALA A 24 9.56 24.18 -17.96
CA ALA A 24 9.24 24.08 -16.55
C ALA A 24 8.59 22.73 -16.20
N PHE A 25 7.65 22.26 -17.02
CA PHE A 25 7.02 20.95 -16.88
C PHE A 25 8.06 19.82 -16.98
N LEU A 26 8.90 19.83 -18.02
CA LEU A 26 9.93 18.79 -18.23
C LEU A 26 10.90 18.73 -17.04
N ARG A 27 11.37 19.88 -16.54
CA ARG A 27 12.21 19.93 -15.33
C ARG A 27 11.49 19.37 -14.12
N GLY A 28 10.22 19.73 -13.90
CA GLY A 28 9.42 19.25 -12.77
C GLY A 28 9.13 17.75 -12.82
N ALA A 29 8.94 17.20 -14.02
CA ALA A 29 8.73 15.77 -14.25
C ALA A 29 10.03 14.95 -14.26
N GLY A 30 11.21 15.59 -14.23
CA GLY A 30 12.51 14.92 -14.35
C GLY A 30 12.80 14.37 -15.75
N ILE A 31 12.17 14.95 -16.78
CA ILE A 31 12.29 14.52 -18.18
C ILE A 31 13.35 15.42 -18.87
N PRO A 32 14.28 14.84 -19.68
CA PRO A 32 15.23 15.64 -20.46
C PRO A 32 14.53 16.65 -21.39
N ALA A 33 15.13 17.84 -21.56
CA ALA A 33 14.50 18.95 -22.28
C ALA A 33 14.19 18.64 -23.76
N ASP A 34 14.95 17.72 -24.35
CA ASP A 34 14.86 17.26 -25.74
C ASP A 34 14.03 15.98 -25.90
N ALA A 35 13.60 15.34 -24.81
CA ALA A 35 12.89 14.06 -24.87
C ALA A 35 11.46 14.18 -25.42
N ILE A 36 10.84 15.35 -25.30
CA ILE A 36 9.51 15.62 -25.86
C ILE A 36 9.63 16.72 -26.91
N SER A 37 9.74 16.30 -28.17
CA SER A 37 9.82 17.21 -29.32
C SER A 37 8.48 17.85 -29.67
N ALA A 38 7.36 17.26 -29.23
CA ALA A 38 6.02 17.79 -29.45
C ALA A 38 5.82 19.16 -28.78
N GLU A 39 5.07 20.04 -29.44
CA GLU A 39 4.66 21.31 -28.86
C GLU A 39 3.63 21.10 -27.73
N LEU A 40 3.50 22.07 -26.83
CA LEU A 40 2.40 22.04 -25.85
C LEU A 40 1.06 22.32 -26.53
N THR A 41 0.40 21.25 -27.01
CA THR A 41 -0.96 21.34 -27.57
C THR A 41 -2.02 21.21 -26.48
N PRO A 42 -3.25 21.72 -26.71
CA PRO A 42 -4.38 21.50 -25.79
C PRO A 42 -4.62 20.01 -25.49
N GLU A 43 -4.51 19.14 -26.49
CA GLU A 43 -4.72 17.70 -26.34
C GLU A 43 -3.65 17.05 -25.46
N LEU A 44 -2.38 17.48 -25.59
CA LEU A 44 -1.30 17.02 -24.74
C LEU A 44 -1.52 17.48 -23.28
N MET A 45 -1.92 18.74 -23.09
CA MET A 45 -2.21 19.26 -21.75
C MET A 45 -3.41 18.57 -21.10
N GLU A 46 -4.45 18.24 -21.87
CA GLU A 46 -5.58 17.45 -21.39
C GLU A 46 -5.15 16.03 -20.99
N LEU A 47 -4.28 15.39 -21.79
CA LEU A 47 -3.72 14.08 -21.46
C LEU A 47 -2.90 14.12 -20.16
N VAL A 48 -2.03 15.12 -19.99
CA VAL A 48 -1.24 15.31 -18.76
C VAL A 48 -2.17 15.46 -17.54
N GLY A 49 -3.23 16.27 -17.67
CA GLY A 49 -4.24 16.42 -16.62
C GLY A 49 -4.94 15.11 -16.28
N LYS A 50 -5.35 14.33 -17.29
CA LYS A 50 -5.96 13.00 -17.10
C LYS A 50 -5.02 12.02 -16.42
N LEU A 51 -3.75 11.98 -16.82
CA LEU A 51 -2.74 11.11 -16.20
C LEU A 51 -2.52 11.45 -14.72
N LEU A 52 -2.42 12.74 -14.42
CA LEU A 52 -2.25 13.22 -13.05
C LEU A 52 -3.47 12.90 -12.18
N ALA A 53 -4.68 13.17 -12.67
CA ALA A 53 -5.92 12.87 -11.96
C ALA A 53 -6.08 11.37 -11.67
N ASN A 54 -5.87 10.52 -12.67
CA ASN A 54 -5.96 9.06 -12.48
C ASN A 54 -4.90 8.54 -11.51
N SER A 55 -3.68 9.08 -11.55
CA SER A 55 -2.60 8.68 -10.64
C SER A 55 -2.92 9.01 -9.18
N LEU A 56 -3.47 10.20 -8.93
CA LEU A 56 -3.89 10.59 -7.58
C LEU A 56 -5.15 9.82 -7.13
N GLN A 57 -6.08 9.55 -8.05
CA GLN A 57 -7.26 8.74 -7.75
C GLN A 57 -6.87 7.34 -7.29
N GLY A 58 -5.95 6.68 -8.01
CA GLY A 58 -5.41 5.39 -7.61
C GLY A 58 -4.72 5.42 -6.24
N ALA A 59 -4.00 6.51 -5.92
CA ALA A 59 -3.40 6.68 -4.60
C ALA A 59 -4.45 6.82 -3.47
N ILE A 60 -5.53 7.56 -3.71
CA ILE A 60 -6.66 7.70 -2.76
C ILE A 60 -7.30 6.33 -2.52
N GLU A 61 -7.58 5.57 -3.58
CA GLU A 61 -8.17 4.24 -3.48
C GLU A 61 -7.27 3.26 -2.73
N GLN A 62 -5.97 3.28 -2.97
CA GLN A 62 -5.02 2.46 -2.22
C GLN A 62 -4.97 2.83 -0.72
N LEU A 63 -5.04 4.12 -0.38
CA LEU A 63 -5.10 4.58 1.01
C LEU A 63 -6.41 4.16 1.68
N ALA A 64 -7.51 4.15 0.95
CA ALA A 64 -8.80 3.66 1.44
C ALA A 64 -8.74 2.14 1.71
N LEU A 65 -8.20 1.34 0.78
CA LEU A 65 -8.01 -0.10 0.96
C LEU A 65 -7.12 -0.42 2.17
N ARG A 66 -6.02 0.31 2.34
CA ARG A 66 -5.16 0.19 3.53
C ARG A 66 -5.94 0.41 4.83
N SER A 67 -6.81 1.41 4.85
CA SER A 67 -7.60 1.75 6.03
C SER A 67 -8.58 0.63 6.40
N LEU A 68 -9.15 -0.07 5.40
CA LEU A 68 -9.99 -1.26 5.64
C LEU A 68 -9.20 -2.39 6.31
N VAL A 69 -8.00 -2.70 5.82
CA VAL A 69 -7.15 -3.75 6.40
C VAL A 69 -6.80 -3.39 7.85
N LYS A 70 -6.39 -2.14 8.12
CA LYS A 70 -6.09 -1.69 9.49
C LYS A 70 -7.31 -1.82 10.43
N GLN A 71 -8.51 -1.53 9.93
CA GLN A 71 -9.75 -1.72 10.70
C GLN A 71 -10.03 -3.19 11.00
N GLU A 72 -9.83 -4.10 10.03
CA GLU A 72 -10.04 -5.53 10.25
C GLU A 72 -9.07 -6.13 11.27
N VAL A 73 -7.79 -5.72 11.25
CA VAL A 73 -6.78 -6.19 12.20
C VAL A 73 -6.71 -5.36 13.49
N HIS A 74 -7.64 -4.40 13.69
CA HIS A 74 -7.67 -3.46 14.83
C HIS A 74 -6.36 -2.68 15.02
N ALA A 75 -5.58 -2.49 13.96
CA ALA A 75 -4.33 -1.74 13.98
C ALA A 75 -4.61 -0.23 13.83
N ASP A 76 -5.14 0.39 14.88
CA ASP A 76 -5.32 1.83 15.10
C ASP A 76 -5.96 2.70 13.98
N GLN A 77 -6.94 3.51 14.40
CA GLN A 77 -7.60 4.55 13.58
C GLN A 77 -6.68 5.75 13.33
N THR A 78 -6.84 6.38 12.17
CA THR A 78 -6.20 7.64 11.82
C THR A 78 -6.65 8.75 12.79
N MET A 79 -5.76 9.21 13.69
CA MET A 79 -6.00 10.42 14.46
C MET A 79 -5.94 11.65 13.55
N VAL A 80 -7.01 12.46 13.53
CA VAL A 80 -7.01 13.76 12.87
C VAL A 80 -6.13 14.72 13.68
N LEU A 81 -5.08 15.25 13.05
CA LEU A 81 -4.19 16.24 13.68
C LEU A 81 -4.71 17.66 13.38
N VAL A 82 -4.43 18.59 14.31
CA VAL A 82 -4.80 20.01 14.18
C VAL A 82 -4.08 20.70 13.01
N ARG A 83 -2.94 20.14 12.54
CA ARG A 83 -2.12 20.61 11.42
C ARG A 83 -1.46 19.43 10.70
N ASN A 84 -0.98 19.66 9.47
CA ASN A 84 -0.32 18.67 8.58
C ASN A 84 -1.24 17.52 8.17
N ASN A 85 -2.48 17.83 7.78
CA ASN A 85 -3.37 16.83 7.20
C ASN A 85 -2.98 16.54 5.75
N ASN A 86 -2.88 15.26 5.39
CA ASN A 86 -2.60 14.86 4.02
C ASN A 86 -3.91 14.86 3.20
N PRO A 87 -4.10 15.73 2.19
CA PRO A 87 -5.34 15.80 1.41
C PRO A 87 -5.78 14.46 0.80
N LEU A 88 -4.83 13.57 0.43
CA LEU A 88 -5.11 12.26 -0.16
C LEU A 88 -5.78 11.28 0.83
N LYS A 89 -5.65 11.54 2.13
CA LYS A 89 -6.26 10.73 3.20
C LYS A 89 -7.64 11.26 3.64
N PHE A 90 -8.01 12.47 3.20
CA PHE A 90 -9.18 13.20 3.70
C PHE A 90 -10.25 13.43 2.63
N PHE A 91 -9.85 13.68 1.39
CA PHE A 91 -10.80 13.90 0.29
C PHE A 91 -11.10 12.58 -0.44
N PRO A 92 -12.35 12.39 -0.90
CA PRO A 92 -12.76 11.14 -1.52
C PRO A 92 -12.34 11.02 -2.99
N ASP A 93 -11.93 12.12 -3.63
CA ASP A 93 -11.72 12.17 -5.07
C ASP A 93 -10.52 13.05 -5.48
N SER A 94 -9.90 12.66 -6.59
CA SER A 94 -8.73 13.33 -7.16
C SER A 94 -9.00 14.75 -7.67
N GLN A 95 -10.22 15.07 -8.12
CA GLN A 95 -10.56 16.40 -8.63
C GLN A 95 -10.49 17.43 -7.49
N THR A 96 -11.06 17.09 -6.33
CA THR A 96 -10.98 17.91 -5.12
C THR A 96 -9.53 18.05 -4.66
N VAL A 97 -8.78 16.95 -4.58
CA VAL A 97 -7.35 16.99 -4.20
C VAL A 97 -6.55 17.87 -5.14
N LEU A 98 -6.70 17.73 -6.46
CA LEU A 98 -5.98 18.54 -7.45
C LEU A 98 -6.34 20.01 -7.38
N THR A 99 -7.63 20.31 -7.23
CA THR A 99 -8.11 21.68 -7.08
C THR A 99 -7.49 22.33 -5.84
N GLN A 100 -7.33 21.58 -4.75
CA GLN A 100 -6.66 22.08 -3.54
C GLN A 100 -5.15 22.25 -3.76
N MET A 101 -4.48 21.25 -4.31
CA MET A 101 -3.02 21.24 -4.50
C MET A 101 -2.53 22.31 -5.48
N LEU A 102 -3.31 22.63 -6.51
CA LEU A 102 -2.94 23.61 -7.55
C LEU A 102 -3.38 25.05 -7.24
N ARG A 103 -4.14 25.26 -6.15
CA ARG A 103 -4.53 26.59 -5.68
C ARG A 103 -3.56 27.08 -4.61
N LYS A 104 -3.82 28.28 -4.08
CA LYS A 104 -3.08 28.83 -2.94
C LYS A 104 -3.21 27.87 -1.75
N LYS A 105 -2.09 27.65 -1.05
CA LYS A 105 -2.00 26.82 0.16
C LYS A 105 -3.21 26.98 1.08
N MET A 106 -3.90 25.87 1.35
CA MET A 106 -4.96 25.79 2.35
C MET A 106 -4.35 25.60 3.75
N PRO A 107 -4.65 26.48 4.72
CA PRO A 107 -4.16 26.31 6.10
C PRO A 107 -4.56 24.94 6.67
N GLY A 108 -3.61 24.25 7.28
CA GLY A 108 -3.84 22.96 7.95
C GLY A 108 -3.55 21.71 7.11
N PHE A 109 -3.38 21.84 5.79
CA PHE A 109 -2.98 20.74 4.90
C PHE A 109 -1.49 20.80 4.53
N MET A 110 -0.91 19.63 4.26
CA MET A 110 0.45 19.47 3.74
C MET A 110 0.61 20.11 2.36
N GLU A 111 1.85 20.48 2.01
CA GLU A 111 2.16 20.92 0.63
C GLU A 111 2.00 19.76 -0.37
N PRO A 112 1.73 20.02 -1.67
CA PRO A 112 1.41 18.96 -2.64
C PRO A 112 2.44 17.83 -2.73
N LEU A 113 3.74 18.18 -2.81
CA LEU A 113 4.80 17.19 -2.91
C LEU A 113 5.02 16.43 -1.59
N GLU A 114 4.87 17.11 -0.46
CA GLU A 114 4.92 16.51 0.88
C GLU A 114 3.77 15.50 1.06
N ALA A 115 2.55 15.88 0.67
CA ALA A 115 1.37 15.01 0.73
C ALA A 115 1.54 13.74 -0.11
N VAL A 116 2.05 13.86 -1.35
CA VAL A 116 2.31 12.70 -2.21
C VAL A 116 3.42 11.82 -1.63
N ALA A 117 4.48 12.40 -1.06
CA ALA A 117 5.56 11.66 -0.41
C ALA A 117 5.07 10.91 0.83
N ASP A 118 4.31 11.58 1.70
CA ASP A 118 3.70 11.00 2.90
C ASP A 118 2.76 9.82 2.56
N ALA A 119 1.89 10.00 1.55
CA ALA A 119 1.02 8.92 1.07
C ALA A 119 1.81 7.72 0.55
N ARG A 120 2.87 7.96 -0.23
CA ARG A 120 3.73 6.90 -0.77
C ARG A 120 4.48 6.15 0.33
N HIS A 121 5.00 6.88 1.31
CA HIS A 121 5.68 6.30 2.48
C HIS A 121 4.73 5.37 3.24
N ASP A 122 3.53 5.86 3.56
CA ASP A 122 2.49 5.08 4.24
C ASP A 122 2.10 3.80 3.48
N LEU A 123 1.91 3.92 2.16
CA LEU A 123 1.56 2.78 1.32
C LEU A 123 2.68 1.74 1.27
N ARG A 124 3.94 2.16 1.15
CA ARG A 124 5.09 1.25 1.14
C ARG A 124 5.24 0.50 2.47
N GLY A 125 5.18 1.22 3.59
CA GLY A 125 5.24 0.60 4.91
C GLY A 125 4.10 -0.42 5.10
N HIS A 126 2.88 -0.08 4.68
CA HIS A 126 1.75 -0.99 4.73
C HIS A 126 1.97 -2.27 3.91
N GLN A 127 2.44 -2.15 2.66
CA GLN A 127 2.69 -3.32 1.81
C GLN A 127 3.74 -4.26 2.40
N LEU A 128 4.83 -3.70 2.96
CA LEU A 128 5.85 -4.50 3.67
C LEU A 128 5.25 -5.18 4.90
N GLY A 129 4.48 -4.45 5.70
CA GLY A 129 3.77 -5.00 6.85
C GLY A 129 2.84 -6.15 6.48
N VAL A 130 2.07 -6.04 5.39
CA VAL A 130 1.16 -7.11 4.93
C VAL A 130 1.95 -8.37 4.56
N VAL A 131 3.07 -8.22 3.85
CA VAL A 131 3.94 -9.36 3.48
C VAL A 131 4.55 -10.01 4.72
N ALA A 132 5.05 -9.22 5.67
CA ALA A 132 5.61 -9.71 6.93
C ALA A 132 4.54 -10.43 7.77
N GLY A 133 3.36 -9.83 7.91
CA GLY A 133 2.22 -10.39 8.62
C GLY A 133 1.78 -11.73 8.01
N ALA A 134 1.58 -11.79 6.69
CA ALA A 134 1.20 -13.02 6.00
C ALA A 134 2.24 -14.14 6.18
N SER A 135 3.53 -13.79 6.09
CA SER A 135 4.62 -14.74 6.30
C SER A 135 4.66 -15.26 7.74
N ALA A 136 4.41 -14.40 8.72
CA ALA A 136 4.35 -14.77 10.13
C ALA A 136 3.14 -15.66 10.45
N SER A 137 1.96 -15.35 9.89
CA SER A 137 0.77 -16.21 10.02
C SER A 137 1.01 -17.60 9.43
N MET A 138 1.67 -17.68 8.27
CA MET A 138 2.02 -18.98 7.67
C MET A 138 2.99 -19.77 8.55
N ARG A 139 4.01 -19.10 9.11
CA ARG A 139 4.94 -19.76 10.05
C ARG A 139 4.22 -20.26 11.30
N ALA A 140 3.39 -19.41 11.90
CA ALA A 140 2.61 -19.76 13.09
C ALA A 140 1.69 -20.96 12.84
N LEU A 141 1.14 -21.08 11.64
CA LEU A 141 0.35 -22.24 11.24
C LEU A 141 1.15 -23.54 11.24
N ILE A 142 2.32 -23.52 10.60
CA ILE A 142 3.21 -24.68 10.53
C ILE A 142 3.66 -25.09 11.94
N GLU A 143 4.01 -24.13 12.79
CA GLU A 143 4.44 -24.36 14.18
C GLU A 143 3.32 -24.95 15.06
N ARG A 144 2.04 -24.74 14.75
CA ARG A 144 0.93 -25.31 15.54
C ARG A 144 0.78 -26.81 15.35
N VAL A 145 1.06 -27.30 14.15
CA VAL A 145 0.97 -28.72 13.80
C VAL A 145 2.33 -29.43 13.85
N GLU A 146 3.36 -28.74 14.34
CA GLU A 146 4.69 -29.31 14.50
C GLU A 146 4.66 -30.53 15.44
N PRO A 147 5.21 -31.69 15.03
CA PRO A 147 5.12 -32.92 15.82
C PRO A 147 5.64 -32.77 17.26
N ALA A 148 6.75 -32.07 17.47
CA ALA A 148 7.32 -31.84 18.79
C ALA A 148 6.36 -31.06 19.71
N ARG A 149 5.62 -30.10 19.16
CA ARG A 149 4.63 -29.31 19.90
C ARG A 149 3.39 -30.15 20.25
N LEU A 150 2.93 -30.99 19.33
CA LEU A 150 1.85 -31.94 19.57
C LEU A 150 2.24 -32.99 20.61
N GLU A 151 3.49 -33.43 20.63
CA GLU A 151 4.01 -34.35 21.64
C GLU A 151 4.13 -33.71 23.02
N ALA A 152 4.54 -32.44 23.07
CA ALA A 152 4.66 -31.66 24.28
C ALA A 152 3.32 -31.25 24.90
N SER A 153 2.24 -31.21 24.11
CA SER A 153 0.89 -30.92 24.63
C SER A 153 0.27 -32.12 25.38
N LEU A 154 0.79 -33.33 25.15
CA LEU A 154 0.39 -34.51 25.93
C LEU A 154 1.19 -34.60 27.24
N PRO A 155 0.59 -35.16 28.32
CA PRO A 155 1.32 -35.50 29.52
C PRO A 155 2.55 -36.38 29.23
N ALA A 156 3.56 -36.26 30.10
CA ALA A 156 4.75 -37.10 30.05
C ALA A 156 4.36 -38.59 30.04
N PRO A 157 5.07 -39.46 29.29
CA PRO A 157 4.71 -40.87 29.17
C PRO A 157 4.63 -41.57 30.52
N GLY A 158 3.46 -42.11 30.85
CA GLY A 158 3.22 -42.86 32.07
C GLY A 158 3.67 -44.32 31.96
N LEU A 159 3.56 -45.06 33.08
CA LEU A 159 3.85 -46.50 33.10
C LEU A 159 2.94 -47.29 32.14
N LEU A 160 1.70 -46.82 31.97
CA LEU A 160 0.71 -47.40 31.05
C LEU A 160 1.08 -47.20 29.57
N ASP A 161 1.74 -46.08 29.23
CA ASP A 161 2.18 -45.80 27.85
C ASP A 161 3.35 -46.71 27.45
N LYS A 162 4.17 -47.15 28.41
CA LYS A 162 5.22 -48.15 28.19
C LYS A 162 4.66 -49.54 27.89
N LEU A 163 3.48 -49.86 28.41
CA LEU A 163 2.80 -51.14 28.20
C LEU A 163 1.93 -51.15 26.93
N ALA A 164 1.46 -49.97 26.48
CA ALA A 164 0.63 -49.84 25.28
C ALA A 164 1.00 -48.59 24.45
N PRO A 165 2.10 -48.63 23.67
CA PRO A 165 2.58 -47.50 22.87
C PRO A 165 1.53 -46.95 21.88
N SER A 166 0.63 -47.80 21.41
CA SER A 166 -0.47 -47.44 20.49
C SER A 166 -1.46 -46.45 21.10
N ARG A 167 -1.63 -46.42 22.43
CA ARG A 167 -2.52 -45.44 23.11
C ARG A 167 -2.01 -44.02 22.93
N ARG A 168 -0.70 -43.82 23.08
CA ARG A 168 -0.07 -42.51 22.89
C ARG A 168 -0.16 -42.06 21.43
N GLN A 169 0.08 -42.96 20.48
CA GLN A 169 -0.09 -42.65 19.05
C GLN A 169 -1.53 -42.27 18.70
N ALA A 170 -2.53 -42.96 19.25
CA ALA A 170 -3.94 -42.60 19.07
C ALA A 170 -4.27 -41.23 19.66
N ALA A 171 -3.72 -40.89 20.83
CA ALA A 171 -3.89 -39.58 21.44
C ALA A 171 -3.27 -38.45 20.60
N LEU A 172 -2.06 -38.67 20.05
CA LEU A 172 -1.41 -37.71 19.14
C LEU A 172 -2.24 -37.49 17.86
N TRP A 173 -2.80 -38.57 17.29
CA TRP A 173 -3.68 -38.45 16.13
C TRP A 173 -4.96 -37.66 16.44
N GLN A 174 -5.59 -37.90 17.60
CA GLN A 174 -6.74 -37.12 18.04
C GLN A 174 -6.40 -35.64 18.20
N GLN A 175 -5.23 -35.33 18.76
CA GLN A 175 -4.75 -33.95 18.88
C GLN A 175 -4.55 -33.30 17.52
N PHE A 176 -3.91 -33.99 16.57
CA PHE A 176 -3.73 -33.49 15.21
C PHE A 176 -5.06 -33.18 14.53
N VAL A 177 -6.06 -34.07 14.64
CA VAL A 177 -7.40 -33.85 14.06
C VAL A 177 -8.08 -32.63 14.67
N GLN A 178 -7.94 -32.40 15.98
CA GLN A 178 -8.48 -31.21 16.64
C GLN A 178 -7.82 -29.92 16.14
N GLU A 179 -6.48 -29.89 16.04
CA GLU A 179 -5.75 -28.74 15.50
C GLU A 179 -6.09 -28.49 14.04
N TYR A 180 -6.17 -29.54 13.23
CA TYR A 180 -6.59 -29.42 11.83
C TYR A 180 -7.99 -28.82 11.72
N ALA A 181 -8.97 -29.29 12.50
CA ALA A 181 -10.32 -28.74 12.48
C ALA A 181 -10.38 -27.27 12.94
N ALA A 182 -9.52 -26.87 13.87
CA ALA A 182 -9.39 -25.49 14.32
C ALA A 182 -8.72 -24.57 13.28
N ILE A 183 -7.93 -25.12 12.36
CA ILE A 183 -7.27 -24.39 11.27
C ILE A 183 -8.14 -24.34 10.02
N ALA A 184 -8.76 -25.47 9.67
CA ALA A 184 -9.52 -25.65 8.43
C ALA A 184 -10.94 -25.06 8.50
N GLY A 185 -11.38 -24.58 9.67
CA GLY A 185 -12.68 -23.93 9.76
C GLY A 185 -12.70 -22.58 9.04
N GLU A 186 -13.67 -22.39 8.17
CA GLU A 186 -13.82 -21.15 7.41
C GLU A 186 -14.67 -20.16 8.20
N SER A 187 -14.11 -19.52 9.24
CA SER A 187 -14.81 -18.42 9.93
C SER A 187 -13.91 -17.22 10.22
N GLN A 188 -14.50 -16.02 10.17
CA GLN A 188 -13.85 -14.78 10.59
C GLN A 188 -13.33 -14.85 12.03
N ASP A 189 -13.99 -15.63 12.89
CA ASP A 189 -13.58 -15.81 14.28
C ASP A 189 -12.30 -16.64 14.42
N GLN A 190 -12.08 -17.62 13.53
CA GLN A 190 -10.81 -18.35 13.47
C GLN A 190 -9.67 -17.46 12.98
N PHE A 191 -9.93 -16.52 12.06
CA PHE A 191 -8.90 -15.56 11.68
C PHE A 191 -8.42 -14.72 12.85
N LYS A 192 -9.36 -14.19 13.65
CA LYS A 192 -9.04 -13.37 14.82
C LYS A 192 -8.29 -14.15 15.91
N THR A 193 -8.58 -15.44 16.06
CA THR A 193 -8.02 -16.26 17.16
C THR A 193 -6.76 -17.04 16.77
N VAL A 194 -6.63 -17.46 15.51
CA VAL A 194 -5.53 -18.33 15.03
C VAL A 194 -4.46 -17.55 14.26
N PHE A 195 -4.85 -16.66 13.33
CA PHE A 195 -3.91 -16.00 12.41
C PHE A 195 -3.57 -14.56 12.83
N GLY A 196 -4.56 -13.85 13.39
CA GLY A 196 -4.54 -12.43 13.68
C GLY A 196 -3.38 -11.96 14.56
N PRO A 197 -3.06 -12.63 15.68
CA PRO A 197 -1.98 -12.18 16.56
C PRO A 197 -0.60 -12.23 15.90
N ALA A 198 -0.29 -13.31 15.19
CA ALA A 198 0.98 -13.45 14.48
C ALA A 198 1.09 -12.47 13.31
N PHE A 199 -0.02 -12.25 12.59
CA PHE A 199 -0.09 -11.24 11.54
C PHE A 199 0.21 -9.84 12.10
N LEU A 200 -0.54 -9.43 13.13
CA LEU A 200 -0.51 -8.09 13.68
C LEU A 200 0.87 -7.76 14.25
N ALA A 201 1.46 -8.68 15.03
CA ALA A 201 2.78 -8.47 15.63
C ALA A 201 3.86 -8.26 14.57
N ALA A 202 3.90 -9.10 13.53
CA ALA A 202 4.89 -8.96 12.46
C ALA A 202 4.62 -7.74 11.56
N TYR A 203 3.35 -7.43 11.30
CA TYR A 203 2.94 -6.23 10.58
C TYR A 203 3.43 -4.96 11.29
N GLU A 204 3.13 -4.82 12.58
CA GLU A 204 3.51 -3.63 13.37
C GLU A 204 5.02 -3.51 13.50
N GLN A 205 5.72 -4.62 13.75
CA GLN A 205 7.18 -4.64 13.83
C GLN A 205 7.82 -4.16 12.51
N GLU A 206 7.32 -4.64 11.37
CA GLU A 206 7.86 -4.27 10.06
C GLU A 206 7.55 -2.81 9.68
N VAL A 207 6.34 -2.34 9.99
CA VAL A 207 5.98 -0.92 9.80
C VAL A 207 6.84 -0.01 10.67
N ALA A 208 7.08 -0.38 11.94
CA ALA A 208 7.95 0.36 12.84
C ALA A 208 9.39 0.41 12.30
N ARG A 209 9.95 -0.75 11.91
CA ARG A 209 11.29 -0.85 11.31
C ARG A 209 11.42 0.04 10.08
N PHE A 210 10.47 -0.02 9.16
CA PHE A 210 10.45 0.79 7.95
C PHE A 210 10.42 2.30 8.25
N ASN A 211 9.63 2.71 9.26
CA ASN A 211 9.57 4.12 9.68
C ASN A 211 10.87 4.60 10.32
N ASP A 212 11.53 3.76 11.11
CA ASP A 212 12.80 4.10 11.75
C ASP A 212 13.95 4.20 10.74
N GLU A 213 13.99 3.29 9.75
CA GLU A 213 14.96 3.37 8.64
C GLU A 213 14.79 4.67 7.85
N ALA A 214 13.55 5.09 7.58
CA ALA A 214 13.28 6.34 6.86
C ALA A 214 13.62 7.60 7.67
N ARG A 215 13.60 7.55 9.01
CA ARG A 215 14.00 8.67 9.88
C ARG A 215 15.52 8.83 9.98
N ASN A 216 16.26 7.74 9.78
CA ASN A 216 17.71 7.67 9.93
C ASN A 216 18.47 7.79 8.59
N ALA A 217 17.76 7.89 7.48
CA ALA A 217 18.30 8.06 6.12
C ALA A 217 18.37 9.55 5.73
#